data_AF-K0SFL9-F1
#
_entry.id   AF-K0SFL9-F1
#
_cell.length_a   1.000
_cell.length_b   1.000
_cell.length_c   1.000
_cell.angle_alpha   90.00
_cell.angle_beta   90.00
_cell.angle_gamma   90.00
#
_symmetry.space_group_name_H-M   'P 1'
#
loop_
_entity.id
_entity.type
_entity.pdbx_description
1 polymer ?
#
loop_
_entity_poly.entity_id
_entity_poly.type
_entity_poly.pdbx_seq_one_letter_code
_entity_poly.pdbx_strand_id
1 'polypeptide(L)'
;MTASLRTKLDDLQSSNGYSRGRYEVTHAPMDSDLYPSSSAYFQILKGRRADLDFLMPQFYNGYTRPHIDGIANSGVGSQSAGAMFASLANDMFDAEPNKIVFGFCIQDCSGTGSNASAGQAVTVMSDLKTINNSDFECNGGAFFWVANHDSGGAWSDAVVAEVSQTAGCSSTAVTTNHDQTTTEPDTTSTTQAKTTTSSTEPETTTSSTEPDTTSTTQAKTTTSSTDPETTPMTTTQADTTTSSTTQMTTNSPTELVIDQQPRCGTSELDAREHCKEVCVSNTDCGAGEYCWGTHTNFCGSIAQKDLHKPTQSNVWQRCGVTEIHARTFCGSPCSWNNPCEVPGETCHSVYSNWCGSQYTEIGSPNSSTLATTTSSTTTEEPTTSATTTVEKTTSSTTSSPEEDTTTAPSTTVPETTTR
;
A
#
# COMPACT_ATOMS: atom_id res chain seq x y z
N MET A 1 6.00 24.90 -17.21
CA MET A 1 7.46 25.02 -16.96
C MET A 1 8.21 23.88 -17.62
N THR A 2 7.88 22.61 -17.35
CA THR A 2 8.54 21.41 -17.91
C THR A 2 8.72 21.45 -19.43
N ALA A 3 7.65 21.68 -20.20
CA ALA A 3 7.75 21.75 -21.66
C ALA A 3 8.70 22.86 -22.16
N SER A 4 8.64 24.05 -21.56
CA SER A 4 9.56 25.15 -21.93
C SER A 4 11.01 24.84 -21.58
N LEU A 5 11.26 24.07 -20.52
CA LEU A 5 12.59 23.60 -20.18
C LEU A 5 13.07 22.56 -21.20
N ARG A 6 12.23 21.58 -21.55
CA ARG A 6 12.53 20.55 -22.55
C ARG A 6 12.95 21.18 -23.88
N THR A 7 12.15 22.11 -24.42
CA THR A 7 12.49 22.84 -25.66
C THR A 7 13.84 23.55 -25.56
N LYS A 8 14.09 24.28 -24.47
CA LYS A 8 15.38 24.97 -24.28
C LYS A 8 16.56 24.01 -24.21
N LEU A 9 16.38 22.86 -23.56
CA LEU A 9 17.43 21.84 -23.46
C LEU A 9 17.71 21.18 -24.82
N ASP A 10 16.68 20.93 -25.63
CA ASP A 10 16.85 20.43 -27.00
C ASP A 10 17.56 21.44 -27.91
N ASP A 11 17.19 22.73 -27.81
CA ASP A 11 17.84 23.81 -28.53
C ASP A 11 19.32 23.92 -28.14
N LEU A 12 19.61 23.91 -26.83
CA LEU A 12 20.99 23.98 -26.30
C LEU A 12 21.83 22.79 -26.74
N GLN A 13 21.26 21.58 -26.72
CA GLN A 13 21.97 20.39 -27.16
C GLN A 13 22.33 20.48 -28.64
N SER A 14 21.39 20.95 -29.46
CA SER A 14 21.58 21.15 -30.89
C SER A 14 22.62 22.25 -31.18
N SER A 15 22.61 23.35 -30.41
CA SER A 15 23.50 24.49 -30.65
C SER A 15 24.94 24.26 -30.18
N ASN A 16 25.13 23.50 -29.10
CA ASN A 16 26.43 23.41 -28.42
C ASN A 16 27.24 22.18 -28.86
N GLY A 17 26.69 21.34 -29.75
CA GLY A 17 27.33 20.10 -30.18
C GLY A 17 27.57 19.13 -29.03
N TYR A 18 26.71 19.14 -28.01
CA TYR A 18 26.86 18.29 -26.83
C TYR A 18 26.69 16.83 -27.23
N SER A 19 27.80 16.12 -27.39
CA SER A 19 27.85 14.73 -27.89
C SER A 19 27.90 13.67 -26.79
N ARG A 20 27.76 14.07 -25.52
CA ARG A 20 27.89 13.16 -24.36
C ARG A 20 26.55 12.58 -23.90
N GLY A 21 25.44 12.93 -24.53
CA GLY A 21 24.10 12.42 -24.21
C GLY A 21 23.02 13.45 -24.47
N ARG A 22 21.79 13.15 -24.01
CA ARG A 22 20.68 14.11 -23.94
C ARG A 22 20.66 14.77 -22.56
N TYR A 23 20.23 16.02 -22.47
CA TYR A 23 19.86 16.56 -21.16
C TYR A 23 18.63 15.83 -20.63
N GLU A 24 18.70 15.40 -19.37
CA GLU A 24 17.62 14.69 -18.70
C GLU A 24 16.73 15.65 -17.92
N VAL A 25 15.41 15.44 -18.02
CA VAL A 25 14.41 16.14 -17.21
C VAL A 25 13.71 15.12 -16.33
N THR A 26 13.88 15.29 -15.02
CA THR A 26 13.25 14.43 -14.02
C THR A 26 12.46 15.24 -13.00
N HIS A 27 11.50 14.58 -12.37
CA HIS A 27 10.77 15.11 -11.22
C HIS A 27 10.86 14.09 -10.08
N ALA A 28 10.98 14.57 -8.84
CA ALA A 28 11.02 13.73 -7.65
C ALA A 28 9.89 14.07 -6.67
N PRO A 29 8.61 13.83 -7.03
CA PRO A 29 7.46 14.08 -6.16
C PRO A 29 7.46 13.14 -4.93
N MET A 30 6.76 13.51 -3.87
CA MET A 30 6.36 12.50 -2.88
C MET A 30 5.26 11.62 -3.47
N ASP A 31 5.19 10.37 -3.01
CA ASP A 31 4.13 9.44 -3.39
C ASP A 31 2.71 10.01 -3.09
N SER A 32 2.58 10.85 -2.07
CA SER A 32 1.37 11.58 -1.70
C SER A 32 0.95 12.64 -2.70
N ASP A 33 1.87 13.19 -3.48
CA ASP A 33 1.52 14.13 -4.56
C ASP A 33 0.98 13.39 -5.79
N LEU A 34 1.28 12.10 -5.91
CA LEU A 34 0.94 11.25 -7.05
C LEU A 34 -0.32 10.42 -6.85
N TYR A 35 -0.85 10.38 -5.62
CA TYR A 35 -2.04 9.61 -5.27
C TYR A 35 -3.21 10.51 -4.81
N PRO A 36 -4.46 10.18 -5.18
CA PRO A 36 -4.83 9.23 -6.24
C PRO A 36 -4.34 9.70 -7.61
N SER A 37 -4.46 8.88 -8.65
CA SER A 37 -4.10 9.29 -10.02
C SER A 37 -4.89 10.51 -10.51
N SER A 38 -5.99 10.88 -9.86
CA SER A 38 -6.71 12.14 -10.11
C SER A 38 -6.06 13.37 -9.45
N SER A 39 -4.94 13.24 -8.73
CA SER A 39 -4.26 14.36 -8.11
C SER A 39 -3.79 15.37 -9.17
N ALA A 40 -3.78 16.65 -8.80
CA ALA A 40 -3.39 17.70 -9.73
C ALA A 40 -1.96 17.48 -10.27
N TYR A 41 -1.03 17.04 -9.42
CA TYR A 41 0.35 16.86 -9.86
C TYR A 41 0.53 15.62 -10.73
N PHE A 42 -0.15 14.51 -10.43
CA PHE A 42 -0.20 13.35 -11.32
C PHE A 42 -0.70 13.75 -12.70
N GLN A 43 -1.80 14.49 -12.79
CA GLN A 43 -2.39 14.89 -14.07
C GLN A 43 -1.47 15.85 -14.86
N ILE A 44 -0.77 16.75 -14.18
CA ILE A 44 0.25 17.60 -14.82
C ILE A 44 1.36 16.74 -15.41
N LEU A 45 1.90 15.79 -14.66
CA LEU A 45 2.99 14.93 -15.11
C LEU A 45 2.54 13.99 -16.24
N LYS A 46 1.36 13.38 -16.15
CA LYS A 46 0.76 12.57 -17.21
C LYS A 46 0.55 13.35 -18.52
N GLY A 47 0.08 14.59 -18.43
CA GLY A 47 -0.05 15.48 -19.58
C GLY A 47 1.28 15.94 -20.17
N ARG A 48 2.39 15.74 -19.45
CA ARG A 48 3.76 16.12 -19.83
C ARG A 48 4.72 14.94 -19.92
N ARG A 49 4.22 13.70 -19.91
CA ARG A 49 5.04 12.48 -19.83
C ARG A 49 6.10 12.38 -20.94
N ALA A 50 5.79 12.87 -22.14
CA ALA A 50 6.72 12.90 -23.26
C ALA A 50 7.91 13.85 -23.06
N ASP A 51 7.75 14.86 -22.20
CA ASP A 51 8.81 15.82 -21.85
C ASP A 51 9.72 15.28 -20.72
N LEU A 52 9.35 14.17 -20.08
CA LEU A 52 10.07 13.57 -18.95
C LEU A 52 10.95 12.39 -19.40
N ASP A 53 12.19 12.41 -18.93
CA ASP A 53 13.11 11.28 -19.09
C ASP A 53 12.79 10.21 -18.06
N PHE A 54 12.68 10.62 -16.79
CA PHE A 54 12.32 9.76 -15.67
C PHE A 54 11.41 10.47 -14.68
N LEU A 55 10.58 9.70 -14.00
CA LEU A 55 9.97 10.09 -12.74
C LEU A 55 10.70 9.38 -11.60
N MET A 56 10.96 10.10 -10.52
CA MET A 56 11.70 9.61 -9.35
C MET A 56 10.84 9.73 -8.08
N PRO A 57 9.72 8.98 -7.95
CA PRO A 57 8.85 9.12 -6.79
C PRO A 57 9.57 8.79 -5.49
N GLN A 58 9.38 9.62 -4.49
CA GLN A 58 9.84 9.37 -3.13
C GLN A 58 8.83 8.41 -2.46
N PHE A 59 9.10 7.10 -2.49
CA PHE A 59 8.33 6.06 -1.78
C PHE A 59 8.71 6.00 -0.29
N TYR A 60 8.77 7.18 0.32
CA TYR A 60 9.09 7.41 1.73
C TYR A 60 8.41 8.70 2.20
N ASN A 61 8.20 8.83 3.50
CA ASN A 61 7.53 9.97 4.16
C ASN A 61 6.09 10.28 3.73
N GLY A 62 5.52 9.64 2.71
CA GLY A 62 4.11 9.80 2.36
C GLY A 62 3.31 8.52 2.58
N TYR A 63 2.56 8.07 1.57
CA TYR A 63 1.55 7.02 1.72
C TYR A 63 2.11 5.59 1.75
N THR A 64 3.30 5.33 1.21
CA THR A 64 3.83 3.97 1.09
C THR A 64 4.99 3.72 2.08
N ARG A 65 5.13 2.50 2.62
CA ARG A 65 6.31 2.06 3.38
C ARG A 65 6.80 0.69 2.88
N PRO A 66 7.32 0.60 1.65
CA PRO A 66 7.55 -0.66 0.96
C PRO A 66 8.49 -1.63 1.71
N HIS A 67 9.45 -1.13 2.47
CA HIS A 67 10.37 -2.01 3.23
C HIS A 67 9.77 -2.56 4.53
N ILE A 68 8.67 -1.99 5.03
CA ILE A 68 7.91 -2.47 6.18
C ILE A 68 6.76 -3.36 5.70
N ASP A 69 6.05 -2.89 4.67
CA ASP A 69 4.78 -3.47 4.26
C ASP A 69 4.94 -4.55 3.18
N GLY A 70 6.12 -4.60 2.56
CA GLY A 70 6.33 -5.26 1.28
C GLY A 70 5.76 -4.43 0.13
N ILE A 71 6.18 -4.74 -1.10
CA ILE A 71 5.77 -3.96 -2.27
C ILE A 71 4.27 -4.13 -2.58
N ALA A 72 3.71 -5.32 -2.36
CA ALA A 72 2.34 -5.66 -2.75
C ALA A 72 1.27 -5.22 -1.73
N ASN A 73 1.65 -4.98 -0.48
CA ASN A 73 0.69 -4.64 0.57
C ASN A 73 0.79 -3.16 0.91
N SER A 74 -0.29 -2.64 1.51
CA SER A 74 -0.29 -1.30 2.07
C SER A 74 0.28 -1.25 3.49
N GLY A 75 0.07 -2.29 4.32
CA GLY A 75 0.62 -2.40 5.68
C GLY A 75 0.43 -1.15 6.56
N VAL A 76 1.52 -0.65 7.17
CA VAL A 76 1.63 0.61 7.92
C VAL A 76 1.49 1.82 7.00
N GLY A 77 1.92 1.71 5.75
CA GLY A 77 1.56 2.63 4.69
C GLY A 77 0.05 2.65 4.46
N SER A 78 -0.44 3.78 3.97
CA SER A 78 -1.81 3.92 3.54
C SER A 78 -2.03 3.56 2.07
N GLN A 79 -1.01 3.06 1.36
CA GLN A 79 -1.07 2.58 -0.03
C GLN A 79 -0.01 1.49 -0.32
N SER A 80 -0.35 0.57 -1.24
CA SER A 80 0.64 -0.36 -1.80
C SER A 80 1.60 0.38 -2.74
N ALA A 81 2.90 0.25 -2.48
CA ALA A 81 3.93 0.78 -3.35
C ALA A 81 3.88 0.17 -4.76
N GLY A 82 3.59 -1.13 -4.87
CA GLY A 82 3.43 -1.84 -6.14
C GLY A 82 2.21 -1.37 -6.93
N ALA A 83 1.07 -1.15 -6.26
CA ALA A 83 -0.12 -0.59 -6.92
C ALA A 83 0.12 0.84 -7.41
N MET A 84 0.83 1.65 -6.63
CA MET A 84 1.19 2.99 -7.05
C MET A 84 2.20 2.96 -8.21
N PHE A 85 3.23 2.12 -8.12
CA PHE A 85 4.17 1.91 -9.22
C PHE A 85 3.46 1.48 -10.50
N ALA A 86 2.49 0.55 -10.41
CA ALA A 86 1.66 0.13 -11.53
C ALA A 86 0.85 1.29 -12.12
N SER A 87 0.24 2.15 -11.29
CA SER A 87 -0.47 3.34 -11.76
C SER A 87 0.47 4.29 -12.51
N LEU A 88 1.70 4.48 -12.02
CA LEU A 88 2.67 5.33 -12.70
C LEU A 88 3.12 4.69 -14.02
N ALA A 89 3.46 3.41 -14.01
CA ALA A 89 3.99 2.73 -15.20
C ALA A 89 2.93 2.66 -16.29
N ASN A 90 1.73 2.21 -15.93
CA ASN A 90 0.68 1.89 -16.89
C ASN A 90 -0.16 3.10 -17.27
N ASP A 91 -0.53 3.95 -16.30
CA ASP A 91 -1.43 5.09 -16.57
C ASP A 91 -0.68 6.41 -16.83
N MET A 92 0.45 6.65 -16.17
CA MET A 92 1.23 7.87 -16.43
C MET A 92 2.17 7.70 -17.62
N PHE A 93 2.79 6.53 -17.81
CA PHE A 93 3.81 6.30 -18.83
C PHE A 93 3.44 5.21 -19.84
N ASP A 94 2.15 4.97 -20.09
CA ASP A 94 1.68 4.11 -21.19
C ASP A 94 2.36 2.71 -21.21
N ALA A 95 2.53 2.09 -20.03
CA ALA A 95 3.22 0.82 -19.80
C ALA A 95 4.75 0.84 -19.99
N GLU A 96 5.41 1.96 -19.70
CA GLU A 96 6.88 2.09 -19.66
C GLU A 96 7.42 2.11 -18.22
N PRO A 97 7.58 0.95 -17.54
CA PRO A 97 8.11 0.90 -16.17
C PRO A 97 9.55 1.41 -16.06
N ASN A 98 10.31 1.37 -17.17
CA ASN A 98 11.68 1.90 -17.26
C ASN A 98 11.75 3.43 -17.09
N LYS A 99 10.62 4.14 -17.13
CA LYS A 99 10.54 5.57 -16.86
C LYS A 99 10.50 5.91 -15.37
N ILE A 100 10.35 4.92 -14.48
CA ILE A 100 10.16 5.17 -13.05
C ILE A 100 11.35 4.64 -12.27
N VAL A 101 11.97 5.53 -11.49
CA VAL A 101 13.11 5.24 -10.63
C VAL A 101 12.65 5.26 -9.18
N PHE A 102 12.75 4.14 -8.48
CA PHE A 102 12.19 3.95 -7.14
C PHE A 102 12.99 4.70 -6.08
N GLY A 103 12.34 5.57 -5.29
CA GLY A 103 13.00 6.41 -4.29
C GLY A 103 13.01 5.84 -2.88
N PHE A 104 14.20 5.83 -2.26
CA PHE A 104 14.41 5.45 -0.87
C PHE A 104 14.93 6.60 -0.01
N CYS A 105 14.59 6.58 1.27
CA CYS A 105 15.26 7.37 2.29
C CYS A 105 16.14 6.46 3.15
N ILE A 106 17.38 6.88 3.42
CA ILE A 106 18.37 5.98 4.04
C ILE A 106 18.76 6.36 5.48
N GLN A 107 18.39 7.55 5.98
CA GLN A 107 18.79 7.97 7.34
C GLN A 107 17.85 9.00 8.02
N ASP A 108 17.32 9.99 7.32
CA ASP A 108 16.63 11.14 7.94
C ASP A 108 15.09 11.06 7.89
N CYS A 109 14.54 9.85 7.79
CA CYS A 109 13.12 9.60 7.67
C CYS A 109 12.59 8.68 8.78
N SER A 110 13.26 8.64 9.93
CA SER A 110 12.86 7.82 11.09
C SER A 110 11.52 8.26 11.68
N GLY A 111 11.19 9.56 11.62
CA GLY A 111 9.92 10.11 12.13
C GLY A 111 8.67 9.53 11.49
N THR A 112 8.80 8.95 10.29
CA THR A 112 7.72 8.26 9.58
C THR A 112 7.98 6.75 9.44
N GLY A 113 9.07 6.25 10.02
CA GLY A 113 9.55 4.89 9.83
C GLY A 113 10.00 4.58 8.41
N SER A 114 10.39 5.57 7.59
CA SER A 114 10.69 5.34 6.17
C SER A 114 12.16 5.02 5.85
N ASN A 115 13.04 4.94 6.85
CA ASN A 115 14.45 4.63 6.63
C ASN A 115 14.63 3.18 6.18
N ALA A 116 15.06 2.98 4.94
CA ALA A 116 15.39 1.67 4.39
C ALA A 116 16.91 1.45 4.40
N SER A 117 17.34 0.40 5.09
CA SER A 117 18.71 -0.12 4.95
C SER A 117 18.96 -0.66 3.54
N ALA A 118 20.23 -0.89 3.20
CA ALA A 118 20.61 -1.40 1.88
C ALA A 118 19.94 -2.75 1.55
N GLY A 119 19.94 -3.69 2.51
CA GLY A 119 19.30 -5.00 2.34
C GLY A 119 17.79 -4.90 2.16
N GLN A 120 17.14 -4.00 2.91
CA GLN A 120 15.71 -3.73 2.75
C GLN A 120 15.38 -3.14 1.37
N ALA A 121 16.20 -2.21 0.88
CA ALA A 121 16.03 -1.65 -0.45
C ALA A 121 16.25 -2.71 -1.55
N VAL A 122 17.24 -3.59 -1.40
CA VAL A 122 17.46 -4.75 -2.29
C VAL A 122 16.22 -5.65 -2.32
N THR A 123 15.64 -6.00 -1.17
CA THR A 123 14.40 -6.79 -1.12
C THR A 123 13.26 -6.10 -1.86
N VAL A 124 13.04 -4.80 -1.62
CA VAL A 124 11.98 -4.04 -2.31
C VAL A 124 12.19 -4.03 -3.83
N MET A 125 13.42 -3.82 -4.30
CA MET A 125 13.72 -3.81 -5.73
C MET A 125 13.59 -5.20 -6.37
N SER A 126 13.99 -6.26 -5.65
CA SER A 126 13.83 -7.64 -6.10
C SER A 126 12.35 -8.03 -6.20
N ASP A 127 11.56 -7.71 -5.17
CA ASP A 127 10.12 -7.96 -5.15
C ASP A 127 9.42 -7.18 -6.27
N LEU A 128 9.77 -5.91 -6.49
CA LEU A 128 9.21 -5.08 -7.57
C LEU A 128 9.38 -5.73 -8.95
N LYS A 129 10.50 -6.42 -9.20
CA LYS A 129 10.74 -7.11 -10.48
C LYS A 129 9.86 -8.34 -10.67
N THR A 130 9.34 -8.93 -9.59
CA THR A 130 8.60 -10.20 -9.63
C THR A 130 7.10 -10.05 -9.46
N ILE A 131 6.63 -8.92 -8.90
CA ILE A 131 5.20 -8.67 -8.80
C ILE A 131 4.52 -8.58 -10.16
N ASN A 132 3.21 -8.86 -10.19
CA ASN A 132 2.37 -8.80 -11.38
C ASN A 132 2.98 -9.58 -12.56
N ASN A 133 3.42 -10.82 -12.32
CA ASN A 133 4.03 -11.67 -13.36
C ASN A 133 5.25 -11.02 -14.04
N SER A 134 6.07 -10.33 -13.27
CA SER A 134 7.27 -9.64 -13.75
C SER A 134 7.03 -8.45 -14.68
N ASP A 135 5.83 -7.86 -14.66
CA ASP A 135 5.50 -6.67 -15.47
C ASP A 135 6.46 -5.49 -15.26
N PHE A 136 7.14 -5.42 -14.10
CA PHE A 136 8.05 -4.32 -13.74
C PHE A 136 9.51 -4.74 -13.59
N GLU A 137 9.89 -5.89 -14.16
CA GLU A 137 11.29 -6.35 -14.20
C GLU A 137 12.22 -5.29 -14.82
N CYS A 138 11.73 -4.60 -15.85
CA CYS A 138 12.42 -3.50 -16.54
C CYS A 138 12.12 -2.12 -15.95
N ASN A 139 12.08 -1.99 -14.63
CA ASN A 139 11.95 -0.68 -13.98
C ASN A 139 13.19 0.22 -14.22
N GLY A 140 13.04 1.52 -13.97
CA GLY A 140 14.09 2.52 -14.19
C GLY A 140 15.22 2.50 -13.15
N GLY A 141 15.19 1.59 -12.18
CA GLY A 141 16.19 1.46 -11.12
C GLY A 141 15.76 2.13 -9.82
N ALA A 142 16.75 2.57 -9.04
CA ALA A 142 16.54 3.17 -7.72
C ALA A 142 17.33 4.48 -7.55
N PHE A 143 16.81 5.37 -6.73
CA PHE A 143 17.53 6.54 -6.21
C PHE A 143 17.35 6.63 -4.70
N PHE A 144 18.19 7.42 -4.05
CA PHE A 144 18.12 7.58 -2.61
C PHE A 144 18.44 9.01 -2.15
N TRP A 145 17.81 9.39 -1.04
CA TRP A 145 18.12 10.62 -0.31
C TRP A 145 18.97 10.29 0.93
N VAL A 146 20.26 10.65 0.97
CA VAL A 146 21.08 11.39 -0.01
C VAL A 146 22.51 10.87 0.01
N ALA A 147 23.31 11.13 -1.04
CA ALA A 147 24.70 10.68 -1.16
C ALA A 147 25.58 10.90 0.08
N ASN A 148 25.36 12.00 0.82
CA ASN A 148 26.10 12.29 2.06
C ASN A 148 25.89 11.25 3.17
N HIS A 149 24.79 10.50 3.15
CA HIS A 149 24.49 9.44 4.13
C HIS A 149 24.96 8.06 3.65
N ASP A 150 25.40 7.94 2.38
CA ASP A 150 25.91 6.70 1.82
C ASP A 150 27.42 6.60 2.01
N SER A 151 27.82 6.34 3.27
CA SER A 151 29.22 6.29 3.67
C SER A 151 29.98 5.20 2.91
N GLY A 152 30.89 5.62 2.04
CA GLY A 152 31.73 4.71 1.26
C GLY A 152 30.98 3.90 0.21
N GLY A 153 29.77 4.29 -0.18
CA GLY A 153 28.96 3.54 -1.15
C GLY A 153 28.27 2.31 -0.58
N ALA A 154 28.31 2.08 0.74
CA ALA A 154 27.81 0.84 1.33
C ALA A 154 26.33 0.56 1.04
N TRP A 155 25.50 1.61 0.94
CA TRP A 155 24.10 1.47 0.54
C TRP A 155 23.98 1.30 -0.97
N SER A 156 24.61 2.17 -1.76
CA SER A 156 24.47 2.16 -3.21
C SER A 156 25.09 0.95 -3.89
N ASP A 157 26.22 0.42 -3.42
CA ASP A 157 26.88 -0.76 -4.00
C ASP A 157 25.95 -1.99 -3.97
N ALA A 158 25.27 -2.21 -2.84
CA ALA A 158 24.33 -3.32 -2.69
C ALA A 158 23.10 -3.16 -3.60
N VAL A 159 22.54 -1.95 -3.65
CA VAL A 159 21.35 -1.67 -4.46
C VAL A 159 21.67 -1.67 -5.95
N VAL A 160 22.83 -1.15 -6.36
CA VAL A 160 23.34 -1.23 -7.74
C VAL A 160 23.52 -2.67 -8.18
N ALA A 161 24.05 -3.55 -7.33
CA ALA A 161 24.18 -4.97 -7.64
C ALA A 161 22.80 -5.63 -7.89
N GLU A 162 21.76 -5.21 -7.17
CA GLU A 162 20.40 -5.66 -7.41
C GLU A 162 19.83 -5.09 -8.71
N VAL A 163 19.78 -3.78 -8.89
CA VAL A 163 19.12 -3.16 -10.07
C VAL A 163 19.84 -3.47 -11.38
N SER A 164 21.16 -3.73 -11.35
CA SER A 164 21.93 -4.06 -12.56
C SER A 164 21.58 -5.41 -13.17
N GLN A 165 20.90 -6.30 -12.44
CA GLN A 165 20.50 -7.62 -12.95
C GLN A 165 19.55 -7.52 -14.15
N THR A 166 18.78 -6.43 -14.26
CA THR A 166 17.82 -6.19 -15.35
C THR A 166 18.21 -4.99 -16.21
N ALA A 167 19.43 -4.47 -16.05
CA ALA A 167 19.90 -3.34 -16.85
C ALA A 167 19.89 -3.67 -18.35
N GLY A 168 19.33 -2.76 -19.16
CA GLY A 168 19.26 -2.89 -20.61
C GLY A 168 18.06 -3.65 -21.16
N CYS A 169 17.17 -4.19 -20.32
CA CYS A 169 16.01 -4.95 -20.81
C CYS A 169 14.91 -4.08 -21.48
N SER A 170 14.96 -2.76 -21.32
CA SER A 170 14.08 -1.79 -21.98
C SER A 170 14.35 -1.60 -23.48
N SER A 171 15.40 -2.22 -24.03
CA SER A 171 15.82 -2.05 -25.43
C SER A 171 15.00 -2.88 -26.44
N THR A 172 13.89 -3.50 -26.02
CA THR A 172 13.03 -4.29 -26.91
C THR A 172 11.87 -3.46 -27.47
N ALA A 173 12.09 -2.93 -28.69
CA ALA A 173 11.12 -2.52 -29.71
C ALA A 173 10.08 -1.41 -29.39
N VAL A 174 10.48 -0.16 -29.68
CA VAL A 174 9.57 0.80 -30.33
C VAL A 174 10.18 1.18 -31.68
N THR A 175 9.82 0.43 -32.72
CA THR A 175 9.89 0.94 -34.10
C THR A 175 8.78 1.96 -34.25
N THR A 176 8.93 3.14 -33.64
CA THR A 176 8.15 4.31 -34.06
C THR A 176 8.70 4.70 -35.42
N ASN A 177 8.02 4.22 -36.46
CA ASN A 177 7.97 4.94 -37.72
C ASN A 177 7.50 6.35 -37.39
N HIS A 178 8.44 7.26 -37.21
CA HIS A 178 8.17 8.68 -37.23
C HIS A 178 7.77 8.98 -38.67
N ASP A 179 6.46 8.96 -38.92
CA ASP A 179 5.85 9.31 -40.19
C ASP A 179 6.22 10.76 -40.50
N GLN A 180 7.30 10.92 -41.28
CA GLN A 180 7.71 12.19 -41.83
C GLN A 180 6.96 12.31 -43.15
N THR A 181 5.76 12.91 -43.08
CA THR A 181 4.97 13.29 -44.26
C THR A 181 5.82 14.17 -45.16
N THR A 182 6.41 13.57 -46.18
CA THR A 182 7.03 14.27 -47.31
C THR A 182 6.29 13.83 -48.56
N THR A 183 5.61 14.79 -49.15
CA THR A 183 4.82 14.68 -50.37
C THR A 183 5.72 14.37 -51.58
N GLU A 184 5.14 13.65 -52.55
CA GLU A 184 5.54 13.48 -53.98
C GLU A 184 6.32 12.20 -54.38
N PRO A 185 6.22 11.73 -55.65
CA PRO A 185 5.05 11.04 -56.19
C PRO A 185 5.33 9.60 -56.66
N ASP A 186 4.26 8.81 -56.61
CA ASP A 186 3.84 7.74 -57.53
C ASP A 186 4.91 7.05 -58.41
N THR A 187 5.25 5.81 -58.09
CA THR A 187 5.55 4.79 -59.12
C THR A 187 5.23 3.38 -58.62
N THR A 188 4.24 2.79 -59.28
CA THR A 188 3.76 1.42 -59.24
C THR A 188 4.87 0.38 -59.50
N SER A 189 4.97 -0.66 -58.67
CA SER A 189 5.26 -2.03 -59.16
C SER A 189 4.93 -3.12 -58.11
N THR A 190 3.99 -3.97 -58.51
CA THR A 190 3.70 -5.34 -58.06
C THR A 190 4.94 -6.22 -57.88
N THR A 191 4.94 -7.15 -56.90
CA THR A 191 5.19 -8.60 -57.06
C THR A 191 4.92 -9.38 -55.76
N GLN A 192 4.34 -10.57 -55.93
CA GLN A 192 3.78 -11.49 -54.94
C GLN A 192 4.79 -12.35 -54.14
N ALA A 193 4.33 -12.72 -52.94
CA ALA A 193 4.38 -14.03 -52.25
C ALA A 193 5.73 -14.66 -51.87
N LYS A 194 5.83 -15.13 -50.61
CA LYS A 194 5.88 -16.57 -50.28
C LYS A 194 5.81 -16.83 -48.77
N THR A 195 4.79 -17.60 -48.38
CA THR A 195 4.62 -18.25 -47.08
C THR A 195 5.65 -19.36 -46.87
N THR A 196 6.28 -19.42 -45.69
CA THR A 196 6.82 -20.69 -45.18
C THR A 196 6.79 -20.72 -43.66
N THR A 197 5.95 -21.61 -43.15
CA THR A 197 5.88 -22.11 -41.77
C THR A 197 7.10 -22.99 -41.48
N SER A 198 7.73 -22.87 -40.31
CA SER A 198 8.46 -24.01 -39.73
C SER A 198 8.51 -23.89 -38.20
N SER A 199 7.94 -24.91 -37.59
CA SER A 199 7.94 -25.27 -36.18
C SER A 199 9.23 -26.02 -35.85
N THR A 200 9.90 -25.67 -34.74
CA THR A 200 10.80 -26.61 -34.06
C THR A 200 10.88 -26.29 -32.56
N GLU A 201 10.30 -27.19 -31.77
CA GLU A 201 10.61 -27.48 -30.36
C GLU A 201 12.07 -27.96 -30.22
N PRO A 202 12.74 -27.79 -29.07
CA PRO A 202 13.01 -29.01 -28.28
C PRO A 202 13.07 -28.83 -26.75
N GLU A 203 12.47 -29.81 -26.09
CA GLU A 203 13.00 -30.66 -25.02
C GLU A 203 13.74 -30.06 -23.81
N THR A 204 13.01 -30.19 -22.70
CA THR A 204 13.40 -30.35 -21.30
C THR A 204 14.54 -31.35 -21.09
N THR A 205 15.57 -30.97 -20.32
CA THR A 205 16.46 -31.92 -19.64
C THR A 205 16.70 -31.50 -18.18
N THR A 206 16.10 -32.27 -17.27
CA THR A 206 16.44 -32.36 -15.85
C THR A 206 17.82 -32.98 -15.66
N SER A 207 18.66 -32.38 -14.80
CA SER A 207 19.71 -33.15 -14.11
C SER A 207 19.94 -32.60 -12.70
N SER A 208 19.74 -33.51 -11.76
CA SER A 208 20.01 -33.43 -10.32
C SER A 208 21.50 -33.67 -10.06
N THR A 209 22.10 -32.87 -9.17
CA THR A 209 23.28 -33.29 -8.40
C THR A 209 23.42 -32.48 -7.11
N GLU A 210 23.13 -33.14 -5.99
CA GLU A 210 23.78 -32.93 -4.69
C GLU A 210 25.27 -33.32 -4.82
N PRO A 211 26.22 -32.75 -4.04
CA PRO A 211 26.40 -33.29 -2.68
C PRO A 211 26.97 -32.34 -1.60
N ASP A 212 26.73 -32.77 -0.36
CA ASP A 212 27.59 -32.80 0.84
C ASP A 212 28.24 -31.55 1.51
N THR A 213 27.73 -31.34 2.72
CA THR A 213 28.38 -31.23 4.05
C THR A 213 29.64 -30.39 4.35
N THR A 214 29.45 -29.64 5.46
CA THR A 214 30.39 -29.25 6.54
C THR A 214 31.40 -28.12 6.34
N SER A 215 31.21 -27.01 7.09
CA SER A 215 32.10 -26.67 8.21
C SER A 215 31.54 -25.57 9.12
N THR A 216 31.61 -25.86 10.41
CA THR A 216 31.31 -25.01 11.57
C THR A 216 32.47 -24.06 11.83
N THR A 217 32.24 -22.76 12.01
CA THR A 217 33.18 -21.89 12.73
C THR A 217 32.44 -20.91 13.63
N GLN A 218 32.68 -21.04 14.94
CA GLN A 218 32.26 -20.12 15.98
C GLN A 218 33.12 -18.85 15.93
N ALA A 219 32.49 -17.67 16.04
CA ALA A 219 33.18 -16.41 16.31
C ALA A 219 32.45 -15.62 17.42
N LYS A 220 32.91 -15.88 18.64
CA LYS A 220 33.23 -14.96 19.73
C LYS A 220 32.50 -13.61 19.79
N THR A 221 31.53 -13.57 20.71
CA THR A 221 30.94 -12.38 21.34
C THR A 221 32.01 -11.52 22.02
N THR A 222 32.03 -10.22 21.70
CA THR A 222 32.74 -9.21 22.50
C THR A 222 31.81 -8.03 22.73
N THR A 223 31.22 -7.97 23.92
CA THR A 223 30.52 -6.81 24.49
C THR A 223 31.52 -5.73 24.85
N SER A 224 31.34 -4.51 24.34
CA SER A 224 31.94 -3.31 24.91
C SER A 224 30.86 -2.23 25.04
N SER A 225 30.54 -1.94 26.29
CA SER A 225 29.67 -0.87 26.76
C SER A 225 30.51 0.39 26.89
N THR A 226 30.07 1.48 26.27
CA THR A 226 30.53 2.84 26.61
C THR A 226 29.33 3.77 26.57
N ASP A 227 29.02 4.33 27.74
CA ASP A 227 28.14 5.47 27.99
C ASP A 227 28.35 6.62 27.01
N PRO A 228 27.29 7.38 26.71
CA PRO A 228 27.44 8.80 26.46
C PRO A 228 26.79 9.63 27.58
N GLU A 229 27.69 10.44 28.14
CA GLU A 229 27.52 11.58 29.02
C GLU A 229 26.39 12.54 28.60
N THR A 230 25.46 12.76 29.53
CA THR A 230 24.37 13.74 29.44
C THR A 230 24.89 15.18 29.50
N THR A 231 24.61 15.97 28.46
CA THR A 231 24.66 17.45 28.51
C THR A 231 23.27 18.02 28.21
N PRO A 232 22.78 19.01 28.97
CA PRO A 232 21.46 19.60 28.74
C PRO A 232 21.52 20.70 27.66
N MET A 233 20.75 20.55 26.60
CA MET A 233 20.49 21.61 25.62
C MET A 233 19.28 22.44 26.06
N THR A 234 19.53 23.67 26.47
CA THR A 234 18.53 24.72 26.66
C THR A 234 18.04 25.20 25.29
N THR A 235 16.75 25.02 24.98
CA THR A 235 16.12 25.59 23.77
C THR A 235 15.00 26.53 24.18
N THR A 236 15.15 27.79 23.78
CA THR A 236 14.21 28.89 23.98
C THR A 236 13.00 28.74 23.06
N GLN A 237 11.81 28.65 23.64
CA GLN A 237 10.51 28.75 22.95
C GLN A 237 10.24 30.20 22.53
N ALA A 238 9.81 30.38 21.29
CA ALA A 238 9.09 31.56 20.82
C ALA A 238 7.73 31.09 20.30
N ASP A 239 6.71 31.19 21.15
CA ASP A 239 5.32 30.92 20.80
C ASP A 239 4.80 32.02 19.85
N THR A 240 4.31 31.59 18.69
CA THR A 240 3.45 32.40 17.84
C THR A 240 2.11 31.68 17.72
N THR A 241 1.14 32.14 18.51
CA THR A 241 -0.25 31.67 18.50
C THR A 241 -0.96 32.24 17.27
N THR A 242 -1.48 31.39 16.39
CA THR A 242 -2.48 31.80 15.38
C THR A 242 -3.62 30.80 15.39
N SER A 243 -4.70 31.14 16.09
CA SER A 243 -6.00 30.45 15.98
C SER A 243 -6.66 30.82 14.65
N SER A 244 -7.08 29.84 13.88
CA SER A 244 -8.03 30.05 12.78
C SER A 244 -9.31 29.27 13.08
N THR A 245 -10.40 30.01 13.16
CA THR A 245 -11.76 29.53 13.37
C THR A 245 -12.37 29.20 12.01
N THR A 246 -12.84 27.97 11.79
CA THR A 246 -13.62 27.63 10.60
C THR A 246 -15.07 27.38 10.98
N GLN A 247 -15.93 28.17 10.33
CA GLN A 247 -17.37 28.32 10.56
C GLN A 247 -18.13 27.30 9.73
N MET A 248 -19.03 26.52 10.36
CA MET A 248 -19.93 25.59 9.67
C MET A 248 -21.02 26.37 8.92
N THR A 249 -21.28 25.98 7.67
CA THR A 249 -22.47 26.41 6.91
C THR A 249 -23.26 25.18 6.45
N THR A 250 -24.58 25.26 6.61
CA THR A 250 -25.55 24.17 6.54
C THR A 250 -26.30 24.08 5.20
N ASN A 251 -26.60 22.84 4.81
CA ASN A 251 -27.69 22.33 3.96
C ASN A 251 -27.59 22.47 2.43
N SER A 252 -27.19 21.36 1.80
CA SER A 252 -27.54 20.89 0.44
C SER A 252 -27.26 19.37 0.38
N PRO A 253 -27.79 18.60 -0.60
CA PRO A 253 -27.85 17.13 -0.53
C PRO A 253 -26.45 16.57 -0.29
N THR A 254 -26.31 15.77 0.76
CA THR A 254 -25.07 15.42 1.46
C THR A 254 -23.93 15.10 0.50
N GLU A 255 -23.21 16.12 0.09
CA GLU A 255 -21.98 15.96 -0.67
C GLU A 255 -21.00 15.30 0.29
N LEU A 256 -20.61 14.08 -0.03
CA LEU A 256 -19.62 13.36 0.76
C LEU A 256 -18.30 14.09 0.63
N VAL A 257 -17.84 14.68 1.73
CA VAL A 257 -16.57 15.41 1.81
C VAL A 257 -15.51 14.43 2.30
N ILE A 258 -14.48 14.25 1.49
CA ILE A 258 -13.32 13.43 1.86
C ILE A 258 -12.57 14.16 2.98
N ASP A 259 -12.38 13.46 4.09
CA ASP A 259 -11.62 13.90 5.25
C ASP A 259 -10.37 13.03 5.45
N GLN A 260 -9.27 13.67 5.86
CA GLN A 260 -7.98 13.03 6.16
C GLN A 260 -7.39 13.56 7.48
N GLN A 261 -8.17 14.30 8.26
CA GLN A 261 -7.67 14.87 9.50
C GLN A 261 -7.33 13.76 10.51
N PRO A 262 -6.27 13.92 11.32
CA PRO A 262 -5.99 12.99 12.41
C PRO A 262 -7.14 12.99 13.41
N ARG A 263 -7.48 11.83 13.96
CA ARG A 263 -8.60 11.66 14.90
C ARG A 263 -8.19 10.83 16.09
N CYS A 264 -8.84 11.09 17.22
CA CYS A 264 -8.61 10.32 18.44
C CYS A 264 -9.14 8.90 18.30
N GLY A 265 -8.44 7.92 18.85
CA GLY A 265 -8.94 6.55 18.93
C GLY A 265 -7.96 5.60 19.61
N THR A 266 -8.42 4.39 19.88
CA THR A 266 -7.60 3.29 20.42
C THR A 266 -6.71 2.64 19.35
N SER A 267 -7.07 2.83 18.08
CA SER A 267 -6.31 2.44 16.88
C SER A 267 -6.70 3.37 15.72
N GLU A 268 -5.96 3.36 14.62
CA GLU A 268 -6.36 4.09 13.40
C GLU A 268 -7.76 3.69 12.93
N LEU A 269 -8.04 2.38 12.90
CA LEU A 269 -9.32 1.84 12.47
C LEU A 269 -10.47 2.36 13.34
N ASP A 270 -10.25 2.41 14.65
CA ASP A 270 -11.19 2.96 15.62
C ASP A 270 -11.41 4.46 15.44
N ALA A 271 -10.33 5.23 15.26
CA ALA A 271 -10.41 6.67 15.05
C ALA A 271 -11.24 7.02 13.80
N ARG A 272 -11.06 6.25 12.72
CA ARG A 272 -11.68 6.47 11.43
C ARG A 272 -13.12 5.94 11.33
N GLU A 273 -13.41 4.73 11.78
CA GLU A 273 -14.74 4.13 11.61
C GLU A 273 -15.77 4.68 12.61
N HIS A 274 -15.33 5.13 13.79
CA HIS A 274 -16.19 5.85 14.74
C HIS A 274 -16.24 7.36 14.50
N CYS A 275 -15.54 7.89 13.48
CA CYS A 275 -15.45 9.33 13.21
C CYS A 275 -15.25 10.19 14.45
N LYS A 276 -14.30 9.78 15.30
CA LYS A 276 -14.00 10.45 16.58
C LYS A 276 -13.45 11.86 16.36
N GLU A 277 -13.31 12.60 17.47
CA GLU A 277 -12.84 13.99 17.46
C GLU A 277 -11.50 14.16 16.72
N VAL A 278 -11.39 15.26 15.97
CA VAL A 278 -10.15 15.63 15.28
C VAL A 278 -9.11 16.06 16.31
N CYS A 279 -7.86 15.66 16.11
CA CYS A 279 -6.76 15.93 17.01
C CYS A 279 -5.53 16.47 16.25
N VAL A 280 -4.66 17.16 16.98
CA VAL A 280 -3.34 17.59 16.51
C VAL A 280 -2.24 16.80 17.21
N SER A 281 -2.50 16.34 18.43
CA SER A 281 -1.55 15.60 19.26
C SER A 281 -2.26 14.64 20.22
N ASN A 282 -1.50 13.72 20.84
CA ASN A 282 -2.04 12.74 21.77
C ASN A 282 -2.69 13.36 23.02
N THR A 283 -2.38 14.62 23.37
CA THR A 283 -3.00 15.29 24.52
C THR A 283 -4.43 15.75 24.24
N ASP A 284 -4.84 15.78 22.97
CA ASP A 284 -6.21 16.13 22.59
C ASP A 284 -7.19 14.95 22.79
N CYS A 285 -6.65 13.76 23.07
CA CYS A 285 -7.42 12.51 23.14
C CYS A 285 -7.68 12.03 24.57
N GLY A 286 -8.74 11.25 24.72
CA GLY A 286 -9.13 10.67 26.01
C GLY A 286 -8.11 9.67 26.54
N ALA A 287 -8.24 9.31 27.83
CA ALA A 287 -7.38 8.29 28.43
C ALA A 287 -7.51 6.96 27.67
N GLY A 288 -6.37 6.41 27.22
CA GLY A 288 -6.32 5.17 26.43
C GLY A 288 -6.51 5.37 24.92
N GLU A 289 -6.62 6.62 24.45
CA GLU A 289 -6.67 6.98 23.04
C GLU A 289 -5.40 7.74 22.63
N TYR A 290 -5.11 7.70 21.33
CA TYR A 290 -4.01 8.43 20.71
C TYR A 290 -4.52 9.18 19.49
N CYS A 291 -3.76 10.18 19.06
CA CYS A 291 -4.04 10.92 17.86
C CYS A 291 -3.49 10.17 16.65
N TRP A 292 -4.38 9.55 15.89
CA TRP A 292 -4.01 8.74 14.73
C TRP A 292 -4.18 9.55 13.45
N GLY A 293 -3.17 9.54 12.58
CA GLY A 293 -3.41 9.86 11.17
C GLY A 293 -4.36 8.83 10.59
N THR A 294 -5.50 9.26 10.07
CA THR A 294 -6.53 8.36 9.53
C THR A 294 -6.40 8.20 8.02
N HIS A 295 -6.75 7.03 7.48
CA HIS A 295 -7.01 6.91 6.04
C HIS A 295 -8.13 7.87 5.62
N THR A 296 -8.13 8.28 4.34
CA THR A 296 -9.24 9.03 3.74
C THR A 296 -10.57 8.40 4.10
N ASN A 297 -11.50 9.24 4.57
CA ASN A 297 -12.80 8.82 5.05
C ASN A 297 -13.83 9.91 4.75
N PHE A 298 -15.06 9.72 5.20
CA PHE A 298 -16.13 10.72 5.05
C PHE A 298 -16.56 11.33 6.39
N CYS A 299 -15.73 11.23 7.42
CA CYS A 299 -16.04 11.77 8.73
C CYS A 299 -16.24 13.28 8.65
N GLY A 300 -17.31 13.77 9.29
CA GLY A 300 -17.78 15.16 9.16
C GLY A 300 -18.81 15.37 8.04
N SER A 301 -18.93 14.45 7.08
CA SER A 301 -19.98 14.45 6.05
C SER A 301 -20.96 13.27 6.14
N ILE A 302 -20.70 12.33 7.04
CA ILE A 302 -21.61 11.24 7.42
C ILE A 302 -21.96 11.30 8.91
N ALA A 303 -23.08 10.68 9.29
CA ALA A 303 -23.44 10.48 10.69
C ALA A 303 -22.40 9.59 11.39
N GLN A 304 -22.15 9.88 12.66
CA GLN A 304 -21.24 9.07 13.47
C GLN A 304 -21.88 7.70 13.71
N LYS A 305 -21.08 6.63 13.60
CA LYS A 305 -21.53 5.27 13.93
C LYS A 305 -20.99 4.91 15.30
N ASP A 306 -21.86 4.40 16.18
CA ASP A 306 -21.47 3.71 17.41
C ASP A 306 -21.55 2.21 17.15
N LEU A 307 -20.39 1.58 16.99
CA LEU A 307 -20.31 0.16 16.64
C LEU A 307 -20.31 -0.69 17.91
N HIS A 308 -21.23 -1.65 17.95
CA HIS A 308 -21.37 -2.56 19.07
C HIS A 308 -20.43 -3.76 18.91
N LYS A 309 -19.33 -3.77 19.69
CA LYS A 309 -18.31 -4.83 19.66
C LYS A 309 -17.82 -5.10 18.23
N PRO A 310 -17.21 -4.09 17.59
CA PRO A 310 -16.84 -4.19 16.18
C PRO A 310 -15.89 -5.37 15.95
N THR A 311 -16.15 -6.10 14.88
CA THR A 311 -15.27 -7.16 14.39
C THR A 311 -14.71 -6.73 13.04
N GLN A 312 -13.39 -6.83 12.88
CA GLN A 312 -12.73 -6.53 11.61
C GLN A 312 -13.23 -7.46 10.52
N SER A 313 -13.65 -6.88 9.40
CA SER A 313 -14.13 -7.62 8.24
C SER A 313 -12.98 -8.42 7.62
N ASN A 314 -13.22 -9.68 7.28
CA ASN A 314 -12.29 -10.52 6.51
C ASN A 314 -12.49 -10.39 4.99
N VAL A 315 -13.45 -9.57 4.56
CA VAL A 315 -13.73 -9.29 3.15
C VAL A 315 -12.79 -8.18 2.68
N TRP A 316 -11.87 -8.55 1.78
CA TRP A 316 -10.83 -7.67 1.25
C TRP A 316 -11.27 -6.88 0.01
N GLN A 317 -12.43 -7.19 -0.58
CA GLN A 317 -12.98 -6.52 -1.76
C GLN A 317 -14.48 -6.25 -1.65
N ARG A 318 -14.89 -5.02 -1.95
CA ARG A 318 -16.29 -4.57 -1.88
C ARG A 318 -16.66 -3.66 -3.05
N CYS A 319 -17.92 -3.68 -3.41
CA CYS A 319 -18.48 -2.78 -4.42
C CYS A 319 -18.60 -1.35 -3.89
N GLY A 320 -18.33 -0.37 -4.75
CA GLY A 320 -18.54 1.04 -4.48
C GLY A 320 -18.10 1.89 -5.66
N VAL A 321 -18.42 3.19 -5.65
CA VAL A 321 -17.98 4.14 -6.70
C VAL A 321 -16.50 4.53 -6.55
N THR A 322 -15.97 4.38 -5.33
CA THR A 322 -14.56 4.50 -4.97
C THR A 322 -14.25 3.51 -3.86
N GLU A 323 -12.96 3.29 -3.58
CA GLU A 323 -12.53 2.44 -2.47
C GLU A 323 -13.05 2.94 -1.10
N ILE A 324 -13.00 4.26 -0.85
CA ILE A 324 -13.49 4.86 0.39
C ILE A 324 -15.00 4.63 0.52
N HIS A 325 -15.75 4.79 -0.58
CA HIS A 325 -17.19 4.53 -0.59
C HIS A 325 -17.50 3.05 -0.30
N ALA A 326 -16.81 2.13 -0.97
CA ALA A 326 -16.99 0.69 -0.78
C ALA A 326 -16.75 0.28 0.67
N ARG A 327 -15.74 0.87 1.31
CA ARG A 327 -15.39 0.63 2.71
C ARG A 327 -16.37 1.28 3.69
N THR A 328 -16.63 2.57 3.57
CA THR A 328 -17.44 3.35 4.53
C THR A 328 -18.90 2.90 4.56
N PHE A 329 -19.45 2.54 3.40
CA PHE A 329 -20.85 2.12 3.26
C PHE A 329 -21.02 0.61 3.20
N CYS A 330 -19.94 -0.15 3.39
CA CYS A 330 -19.95 -1.60 3.43
C CYS A 330 -20.65 -2.24 2.24
N GLY A 331 -20.25 -1.82 1.04
CA GLY A 331 -20.79 -2.37 -0.19
C GLY A 331 -20.66 -3.89 -0.27
N SER A 332 -21.44 -4.48 -1.16
CA SER A 332 -21.49 -5.94 -1.33
C SER A 332 -20.09 -6.52 -1.56
N PRO A 333 -19.73 -7.64 -0.92
CA PRO A 333 -18.49 -8.35 -1.23
C PRO A 333 -18.41 -8.67 -2.72
N CYS A 334 -17.22 -8.56 -3.31
CA CYS A 334 -17.00 -8.83 -4.72
C CYS A 334 -15.62 -9.45 -4.94
N SER A 335 -15.43 -10.04 -6.13
CA SER A 335 -14.17 -10.61 -6.59
C SER A 335 -13.75 -10.11 -7.99
N TRP A 336 -14.64 -9.41 -8.67
CA TRP A 336 -14.47 -8.71 -9.96
C TRP A 336 -15.62 -7.70 -10.10
N ASN A 337 -15.72 -6.94 -11.20
CA ASN A 337 -16.72 -5.86 -11.32
C ASN A 337 -18.18 -6.33 -11.50
N ASN A 338 -18.42 -7.52 -12.04
CA ASN A 338 -19.77 -8.01 -12.37
C ASN A 338 -20.74 -8.18 -11.19
N PRO A 339 -20.31 -8.54 -9.96
CA PRO A 339 -21.18 -8.58 -8.78
C PRO A 339 -21.63 -7.21 -8.29
N CYS A 340 -21.08 -6.11 -8.82
CA CYS A 340 -21.48 -4.75 -8.45
C CYS A 340 -22.67 -4.33 -9.32
N GLU A 341 -23.88 -4.58 -8.80
CA GLU A 341 -25.15 -4.37 -9.53
C GLU A 341 -25.56 -2.89 -9.61
N VAL A 342 -24.99 -2.03 -8.76
CA VAL A 342 -25.30 -0.61 -8.74
C VAL A 342 -24.56 0.11 -9.88
N PRO A 343 -25.24 0.87 -10.75
CA PRO A 343 -24.59 1.60 -11.82
C PRO A 343 -23.52 2.56 -11.31
N GLY A 344 -22.30 2.42 -11.84
CA GLY A 344 -21.15 3.24 -11.45
C GLY A 344 -20.31 2.64 -10.31
N GLU A 345 -20.75 1.56 -9.68
CA GLU A 345 -19.91 0.82 -8.74
C GLU A 345 -18.96 -0.14 -9.47
N THR A 346 -17.74 -0.26 -8.94
CA THR A 346 -16.76 -1.27 -9.34
C THR A 346 -16.24 -2.01 -8.10
N CYS A 347 -15.57 -3.13 -8.32
CA CYS A 347 -15.02 -3.92 -7.23
C CYS A 347 -13.69 -3.33 -6.78
N HIS A 348 -13.65 -2.85 -5.54
CA HIS A 348 -12.45 -2.24 -4.96
C HIS A 348 -11.86 -3.13 -3.88
N SER A 349 -10.55 -3.32 -3.92
CA SER A 349 -9.83 -3.81 -2.75
C SER A 349 -9.91 -2.75 -1.65
N VAL A 350 -10.43 -3.12 -0.47
CA VAL A 350 -10.72 -2.17 0.61
C VAL A 350 -9.73 -2.29 1.77
N TYR A 351 -9.39 -1.16 2.39
CA TYR A 351 -8.68 -1.14 3.68
C TYR A 351 -9.49 -1.85 4.77
N SER A 352 -8.80 -2.23 5.85
CA SER A 352 -9.41 -2.74 7.08
C SER A 352 -10.61 -1.91 7.50
N ASN A 353 -11.71 -2.58 7.79
CA ASN A 353 -12.99 -1.97 8.12
C ASN A 353 -13.79 -2.87 9.04
N TRP A 354 -14.89 -2.36 9.58
CA TRP A 354 -15.78 -3.11 10.46
C TRP A 354 -17.08 -3.52 9.79
N CYS A 355 -17.07 -3.66 8.47
CA CYS A 355 -18.25 -4.09 7.74
C CYS A 355 -18.73 -5.49 8.17
N GLY A 356 -20.02 -5.55 8.49
CA GLY A 356 -20.67 -6.70 9.14
C GLY A 356 -20.89 -6.51 10.65
N SER A 357 -20.27 -5.50 11.26
CA SER A 357 -20.56 -5.12 12.65
C SER A 357 -21.89 -4.40 12.77
N GLN A 358 -22.58 -4.61 13.89
CA GLN A 358 -23.77 -3.85 14.22
C GLN A 358 -23.39 -2.45 14.69
N TYR A 359 -24.16 -1.44 14.32
CA TYR A 359 -23.96 -0.07 14.75
C TYR A 359 -25.28 0.66 14.95
N THR A 360 -25.22 1.74 15.73
CA THR A 360 -26.27 2.77 15.79
C THR A 360 -25.72 4.09 15.27
N GLU A 361 -26.56 4.89 14.60
CA GLU A 361 -26.15 6.21 14.15
C GLU A 361 -26.36 7.24 15.28
N ILE A 362 -25.29 7.95 15.62
CA ILE A 362 -25.30 9.04 16.58
C ILE A 362 -25.26 10.36 15.79
N GLY A 363 -26.25 11.21 16.00
CA GLY A 363 -26.18 12.62 15.59
C GLY A 363 -26.76 13.01 14.23
N SER A 364 -27.72 12.27 13.65
CA SER A 364 -28.48 12.78 12.49
C SER A 364 -29.70 13.62 12.93
N PRO A 365 -29.84 14.90 12.50
CA PRO A 365 -31.03 15.71 12.78
C PRO A 365 -32.28 15.28 12.01
N ASN A 366 -32.17 14.35 11.05
CA ASN A 366 -33.30 13.87 10.26
C ASN A 366 -33.23 12.34 10.12
N SER A 367 -33.96 11.66 11.00
CA SER A 367 -34.20 10.22 10.90
C SER A 367 -35.09 9.94 9.68
N SER A 368 -34.49 9.38 8.62
CA SER A 368 -35.19 8.60 7.60
C SER A 368 -34.40 7.31 7.42
N THR A 369 -34.94 6.25 7.98
CA THR A 369 -34.42 4.89 7.98
C THR A 369 -34.26 4.38 6.54
N LEU A 370 -33.03 4.29 6.02
CA LEU A 370 -32.75 3.39 4.88
C LEU A 370 -32.42 2.02 5.47
N ALA A 371 -33.39 1.13 5.47
CA ALA A 371 -33.22 -0.24 5.91
C ALA A 371 -32.30 -1.01 4.95
N THR A 372 -31.25 -1.59 5.50
CA THR A 372 -30.38 -2.56 4.82
C THR A 372 -31.18 -3.82 4.46
N THR A 373 -31.35 -4.09 3.17
CA THR A 373 -31.91 -5.35 2.68
C THR A 373 -30.86 -6.45 2.84
N THR A 374 -30.98 -7.24 3.91
CA THR A 374 -30.26 -8.53 4.03
C THR A 374 -31.02 -9.58 3.23
N SER A 375 -30.52 -9.92 2.03
CA SER A 375 -31.00 -11.11 1.30
C SER A 375 -30.36 -12.36 1.89
N SER A 376 -31.11 -13.09 2.72
CA SER A 376 -30.81 -14.47 3.09
C SER A 376 -31.49 -15.42 2.09
N THR A 377 -30.72 -16.08 1.23
CA THR A 377 -31.20 -17.18 0.40
C THR A 377 -31.29 -18.45 1.24
N THR A 378 -32.52 -18.82 1.63
CA THR A 378 -32.82 -20.14 2.19
C THR A 378 -33.17 -21.08 1.04
N THR A 379 -32.31 -22.06 0.79
CA THR A 379 -32.62 -23.17 -0.12
C THR A 379 -33.50 -24.17 0.64
N GLU A 380 -34.79 -24.17 0.32
CA GLU A 380 -35.68 -25.30 0.60
C GLU A 380 -35.34 -26.46 -0.35
N GLU A 381 -35.13 -27.66 0.19
CA GLU A 381 -35.28 -28.92 -0.53
C GLU A 381 -36.35 -29.78 0.14
N PRO A 382 -37.07 -30.62 -0.63
CA PRO A 382 -38.42 -31.05 -0.31
C PRO A 382 -38.45 -32.30 0.57
N THR A 383 -39.54 -32.35 1.33
CA THR A 383 -40.00 -33.45 2.16
C THR A 383 -40.24 -34.71 1.33
N THR A 384 -39.67 -35.84 1.74
CA THR A 384 -40.21 -37.17 1.39
C THR A 384 -40.48 -37.95 2.66
N SER A 385 -41.75 -38.31 2.84
CA SER A 385 -42.28 -39.11 3.94
C SER A 385 -41.79 -40.55 3.88
N ALA A 386 -41.33 -41.09 5.01
CA ALA A 386 -41.40 -42.51 5.29
C ALA A 386 -41.67 -42.72 6.78
N THR A 387 -42.85 -43.28 7.03
CA THR A 387 -43.42 -43.70 8.31
C THR A 387 -42.72 -44.97 8.81
N THR A 388 -42.16 -44.95 10.02
CA THR A 388 -42.05 -46.17 10.84
C THR A 388 -42.20 -45.84 12.33
N THR A 389 -42.99 -46.68 12.98
CA THR A 389 -43.63 -46.52 14.28
C THR A 389 -42.89 -47.32 15.37
N VAL A 390 -42.98 -46.87 16.63
CA VAL A 390 -42.80 -47.61 17.92
C VAL A 390 -41.31 -47.99 18.20
N GLU A 391 -40.70 -47.71 19.36
CA GLU A 391 -41.11 -48.15 20.69
C GLU A 391 -40.46 -47.33 21.82
N LYS A 392 -41.25 -47.07 22.85
CA LYS A 392 -40.93 -46.39 24.10
C LYS A 392 -40.62 -47.46 25.14
N THR A 393 -39.42 -47.44 25.72
CA THR A 393 -39.14 -48.19 26.95
C THR A 393 -38.50 -47.27 27.99
N THR A 394 -39.30 -46.99 29.01
CA THR A 394 -38.98 -46.32 30.27
C THR A 394 -38.34 -47.31 31.25
N SER A 395 -37.38 -46.86 32.07
CA SER A 395 -37.09 -47.27 33.48
C SER A 395 -35.62 -46.91 33.79
N SER A 396 -35.36 -45.88 34.63
CA SER A 396 -35.13 -45.95 36.10
C SER A 396 -33.80 -46.68 36.44
N THR A 397 -32.90 -46.27 37.34
CA THR A 397 -33.00 -45.53 38.62
C THR A 397 -31.56 -45.37 39.17
N THR A 398 -31.30 -44.32 39.99
CA THR A 398 -30.34 -44.22 41.14
C THR A 398 -28.86 -44.61 40.93
N SER A 399 -27.82 -43.91 41.39
CA SER A 399 -27.57 -43.35 42.73
C SER A 399 -26.23 -42.56 42.77
N SER A 400 -26.24 -41.40 43.43
CA SER A 400 -25.10 -40.77 44.14
C SER A 400 -24.70 -41.59 45.39
N PRO A 401 -23.56 -41.39 46.11
CA PRO A 401 -23.00 -40.07 46.49
C PRO A 401 -21.46 -39.97 46.71
N GLU A 402 -21.05 -38.77 47.19
CA GLU A 402 -19.89 -38.39 48.03
C GLU A 402 -18.49 -38.35 47.39
N GLU A 403 -17.86 -37.17 47.27
CA GLU A 403 -17.06 -36.42 48.27
C GLU A 403 -15.75 -37.13 48.65
N ASP A 404 -14.60 -36.55 48.28
CA ASP A 404 -13.52 -36.35 49.25
C ASP A 404 -12.53 -35.25 48.82
N THR A 405 -11.99 -34.59 49.83
CA THR A 405 -11.22 -33.36 49.87
C THR A 405 -9.85 -33.71 50.44
N THR A 406 -8.72 -33.30 49.84
CA THR A 406 -7.45 -33.26 50.61
C THR A 406 -6.43 -32.26 50.09
N THR A 407 -6.39 -31.12 50.78
CA THR A 407 -5.27 -30.40 51.42
C THR A 407 -3.82 -30.59 50.95
N ALA A 408 -3.15 -29.44 50.76
CA ALA A 408 -1.72 -29.21 50.62
C ALA A 408 -0.89 -29.52 51.90
N PRO A 409 0.45 -29.49 51.78
CA PRO A 409 1.26 -28.87 52.83
C PRO A 409 2.30 -27.86 52.31
N SER A 410 2.47 -26.85 53.14
CA SER A 410 3.47 -25.78 53.12
C SER A 410 4.71 -26.21 53.92
N THR A 411 5.92 -25.92 53.42
CA THR A 411 7.14 -25.93 54.26
C THR A 411 8.22 -24.97 53.73
N THR A 412 8.31 -23.83 54.41
CA THR A 412 9.45 -23.12 55.01
C THR A 412 10.89 -23.24 54.43
N VAL A 413 11.49 -22.04 54.30
CA VAL A 413 12.89 -21.64 54.02
C VAL A 413 13.84 -21.96 55.19
N PRO A 414 15.17 -22.04 54.97
CA PRO A 414 16.03 -21.05 55.64
C PRO A 414 17.16 -20.45 54.77
N GLU A 415 17.51 -19.21 55.11
CA GLU A 415 18.70 -18.44 54.71
C GLU A 415 20.01 -19.14 55.12
N THR A 416 21.06 -18.90 54.33
CA THR A 416 22.43 -18.89 54.84
C THR A 416 23.26 -17.79 54.17
N THR A 417 23.76 -16.89 55.00
CA THR A 417 24.72 -15.82 54.70
C THR A 417 26.15 -16.29 55.01
N THR A 418 27.16 -15.49 54.59
CA THR A 418 28.63 -15.56 54.75
C THR A 418 29.36 -16.46 53.75
N ARG A 419 30.35 -15.99 52.98
CA ARG A 419 31.39 -14.99 53.26
C ARG A 419 31.86 -14.30 51.97
#